data_AF-A0A892ZKA9-F1
#
_entry.id   AF-A0A892ZKA9-F1
#
_cell.length_a   1.000
_cell.length_b   1.000
_cell.length_c   1.000
_cell.angle_alpha   90.00
_cell.angle_beta   90.00
_cell.angle_gamma   90.00
#
_symmetry.space_group_name_H-M   'P 1'
#
loop_
_entity.id
_entity.type
_entity.pdbx_description
1 polymer ?
#
loop_
_entity_poly.entity_id
_entity_poly.type
_entity_poly.pdbx_seq_one_letter_code
_entity_poly.pdbx_strand_id
1 'polypeptide(L)'
;MKTPILAIGACALLLSACGATSSKSVETQKQTALWHVCIIENANAGLPQWSHNLAASLKKHSISSTIIRNPQTPELQSESCRFTLRYNVITPNGLPNTLRRASIRIVESTEQGRTTVGTLNFKLRGQHRQYIQNPNLQAQTDALVDELLASRNKQKENRP
;
A
#
# COMPACT_ATOMS: atom_id res chain seq x y z
N MET A 1 -52.02 -5.42 -38.63
CA MET A 1 -52.22 -5.84 -37.23
C MET A 1 -50.85 -6.14 -36.63
N LYS A 2 -50.53 -5.58 -35.44
CA LYS A 2 -49.77 -6.15 -34.29
C LYS A 2 -48.41 -6.81 -34.63
N THR A 3 -47.23 -6.39 -34.17
CA THR A 3 -46.77 -5.99 -32.81
C THR A 3 -45.34 -5.41 -32.89
N PRO A 4 -44.93 -4.43 -32.07
CA PRO A 4 -43.51 -4.10 -31.86
C PRO A 4 -42.92 -4.95 -30.73
N ILE A 5 -41.79 -5.60 -30.97
CA ILE A 5 -41.01 -6.31 -29.92
C ILE A 5 -40.04 -5.29 -29.30
N LEU A 6 -40.39 -4.82 -28.10
CA LEU A 6 -39.46 -4.19 -27.17
C LEU A 6 -38.53 -5.27 -26.61
N ALA A 7 -37.24 -5.20 -26.93
CA ALA A 7 -36.20 -5.95 -26.23
C ALA A 7 -35.54 -5.03 -25.19
N ILE A 8 -36.06 -5.11 -23.96
CA ILE A 8 -35.37 -4.66 -22.75
C ILE A 8 -34.39 -5.77 -22.36
N GLY A 9 -33.10 -5.44 -22.15
CA GLY A 9 -32.09 -6.48 -21.90
C GLY A 9 -30.83 -6.00 -21.21
N ALA A 10 -30.97 -5.61 -19.95
CA ALA A 10 -29.99 -5.63 -18.86
C ALA A 10 -28.59 -5.01 -19.08
N CYS A 11 -28.42 -3.75 -18.64
CA CYS A 11 -27.12 -3.25 -18.19
C CYS A 11 -26.70 -4.04 -16.94
N ALA A 12 -25.78 -5.00 -17.09
CA ALA A 12 -25.06 -5.60 -15.98
C ALA A 12 -24.12 -4.56 -15.36
N LEU A 13 -24.65 -3.74 -14.45
CA LEU A 13 -23.82 -2.92 -13.56
C LEU A 13 -23.15 -3.85 -12.56
N LEU A 14 -21.98 -4.38 -12.94
CA LEU A 14 -21.04 -4.98 -12.01
C LEU A 14 -20.52 -3.88 -11.08
N LEU A 15 -21.30 -3.56 -10.05
CA LEU A 15 -20.84 -2.82 -8.88
C LEU A 15 -19.85 -3.72 -8.13
N SER A 16 -18.59 -3.72 -8.58
CA SER A 16 -17.48 -4.13 -7.75
C SER A 16 -17.40 -3.13 -6.59
N ALA A 17 -18.11 -3.45 -5.50
CA ALA A 17 -17.97 -2.75 -4.23
C ALA A 17 -16.49 -2.82 -3.82
N CYS A 18 -15.80 -1.71 -4.04
CA CYS A 18 -14.41 -1.53 -3.65
C CYS A 18 -14.37 -1.69 -2.12
N GLY A 19 -13.80 -2.78 -1.63
CA GLY A 19 -13.63 -2.99 -0.19
C GLY A 19 -12.83 -1.82 0.36
N ALA A 20 -13.42 -1.05 1.27
CA ALA A 20 -12.82 0.20 1.74
C ALA A 20 -11.49 -0.06 2.48
N THR A 21 -10.38 0.02 1.76
CA THR A 21 -9.07 0.34 2.32
C THR A 21 -9.07 1.83 2.64
N SER A 22 -8.63 2.22 3.84
CA SER A 22 -8.43 3.63 4.15
C SER A 22 -6.96 3.98 3.92
N SER A 23 -6.72 4.73 2.85
CA SER A 23 -5.40 5.20 2.46
C SER A 23 -5.41 6.72 2.30
N LYS A 24 -4.36 7.35 2.84
CA LYS A 24 -3.91 8.68 2.44
C LYS A 24 -2.67 8.45 1.60
N SER A 25 -2.83 8.51 0.27
CA SER A 25 -1.71 8.37 -0.67
C SER A 25 -0.60 9.36 -0.36
N VAL A 26 0.64 9.02 -0.76
CA VAL A 26 1.76 9.96 -0.69
C VAL A 26 1.38 11.23 -1.44
N GLU A 27 1.52 12.39 -0.80
CA GLU A 27 1.21 13.69 -1.40
C GLU A 27 1.98 13.86 -2.72
N THR A 28 1.28 14.22 -3.80
CA THR A 28 1.83 14.22 -5.17
C THR A 28 3.10 15.05 -5.31
N GLN A 29 3.21 16.16 -4.58
CA GLN A 29 4.40 17.02 -4.56
C GLN A 29 5.63 16.36 -3.89
N LYS A 30 5.40 15.34 -3.05
CA LYS A 30 6.43 14.58 -2.35
C LYS A 30 6.80 13.29 -3.09
N GLN A 31 5.95 12.81 -4.00
CA GLN A 31 6.23 11.61 -4.79
C GLN A 31 7.44 11.76 -5.71
N THR A 32 7.63 12.94 -6.32
CA THR A 32 8.82 13.24 -7.15
C THR A 32 10.10 13.32 -6.33
N ALA A 33 10.00 13.60 -5.02
CA ALA A 33 11.13 13.62 -4.09
C ALA A 33 11.37 12.24 -3.43
N LEU A 34 10.44 11.28 -3.58
CA LEU A 34 10.50 9.96 -2.96
C LEU A 34 11.32 8.98 -3.82
N TRP A 35 12.61 9.26 -4.01
CA TRP A 35 13.52 8.39 -4.78
C TRP A 35 14.21 7.32 -3.91
N HIS A 36 14.25 7.54 -2.59
CA HIS A 36 14.77 6.58 -1.61
C HIS A 36 13.92 6.57 -0.34
N VAL A 37 13.74 5.37 0.24
CA VAL A 37 12.99 5.17 1.49
C VAL A 37 13.75 4.21 2.41
N CYS A 38 14.01 4.65 3.64
CA CYS A 38 14.54 3.78 4.68
C CYS A 38 13.40 3.03 5.37
N ILE A 39 13.35 1.72 5.20
CA ILE A 39 12.34 0.83 5.79
C ILE A 39 12.82 0.46 7.18
N ILE A 40 12.13 0.93 8.22
CA ILE A 40 12.43 0.55 9.60
C ILE A 40 11.76 -0.79 9.86
N GLU A 41 12.57 -1.85 9.94
CA GLU A 41 12.09 -3.20 10.23
C GLU A 41 11.48 -3.26 11.63
N ASN A 42 10.31 -3.87 11.71
CA ASN A 42 9.63 -4.07 12.98
C ASN A 42 9.83 -5.52 13.43
N ALA A 43 10.84 -5.73 14.28
CA ALA A 43 11.16 -7.05 14.84
C ALA A 43 10.00 -7.68 15.62
N ASN A 44 9.08 -6.86 16.15
CA ASN A 44 7.92 -7.29 16.92
C ASN A 44 6.67 -7.53 16.06
N ALA A 45 6.75 -7.27 14.75
CA ALA A 45 5.63 -7.54 13.86
C ALA A 45 5.42 -9.05 13.70
N GLY A 46 4.18 -9.47 13.38
CA GLY A 46 3.89 -10.88 13.09
C GLY A 46 4.59 -11.42 11.85
N LEU A 47 5.32 -10.57 11.11
CA LEU A 47 6.10 -10.92 9.94
C LEU A 47 7.26 -9.92 9.74
N PRO A 48 8.38 -10.06 10.50
CA PRO A 48 9.47 -9.09 10.46
C PRO A 48 10.11 -8.95 9.07
N GLN A 49 10.29 -10.06 8.35
CA GLN A 49 10.89 -10.10 7.01
C GLN A 49 10.04 -9.46 5.91
N TRP A 50 8.84 -8.95 6.23
CA TRP A 50 7.99 -8.23 5.29
C TRP A 50 8.64 -6.95 4.74
N SER A 51 9.64 -6.41 5.44
CA SER A 51 10.55 -5.36 4.99
C SER A 51 11.15 -5.64 3.59
N HIS A 52 11.51 -6.91 3.31
CA HIS A 52 12.06 -7.32 2.02
C HIS A 52 11.02 -7.29 0.89
N ASN A 53 9.77 -7.70 1.17
CA ASN A 53 8.69 -7.61 0.18
C ASN A 53 8.37 -6.14 -0.15
N LEU A 54 8.37 -5.27 0.87
CA LEU A 54 8.18 -3.83 0.70
C LEU A 54 9.31 -3.22 -0.16
N ALA A 55 10.57 -3.56 0.11
CA ALA A 55 11.71 -3.14 -0.70
C ALA A 55 11.58 -3.59 -2.17
N ALA A 56 11.20 -4.85 -2.40
CA ALA A 56 10.99 -5.39 -3.73
C ALA A 56 9.86 -4.68 -4.48
N SER A 57 8.75 -4.38 -3.80
CA SER A 57 7.62 -3.64 -4.37
C SER A 57 7.97 -2.18 -4.67
N LEU A 58 8.66 -1.47 -3.76
CA LEU A 58 9.12 -0.10 -3.97
C LEU A 58 10.07 0.01 -5.17
N LYS A 59 10.96 -0.97 -5.36
CA LYS A 59 11.86 -1.02 -6.52
C LYS A 59 11.11 -1.05 -7.86
N LYS A 60 9.92 -1.64 -7.93
CA LYS A 60 9.08 -1.63 -9.15
C LYS A 60 8.62 -0.23 -9.54
N HIS A 61 8.56 0.68 -8.57
CA HIS A 61 8.23 2.10 -8.74
C HIS A 61 9.48 2.98 -8.88
N SER A 62 10.65 2.39 -9.14
CA SER A 62 11.94 3.09 -9.18
C SER A 62 12.32 3.79 -7.87
N ILE A 63 11.76 3.35 -6.75
CA ILE A 63 12.10 3.85 -5.42
C ILE A 63 13.12 2.89 -4.81
N SER A 64 14.34 3.39 -4.57
CA SER A 64 15.36 2.62 -3.87
C SER A 64 15.05 2.54 -2.37
N SER A 65 15.61 1.54 -1.67
CA SER A 65 15.32 1.38 -0.25
C SER A 65 16.45 0.71 0.51
N THR A 66 16.66 1.16 1.75
CA THR A 66 17.53 0.51 2.74
C THR A 66 16.69 -0.03 3.88
N ILE A 67 16.98 -1.26 4.33
CA ILE A 67 16.30 -1.86 5.49
C ILE A 67 17.11 -1.58 6.74
N ILE A 68 16.52 -0.82 7.66
CA ILE A 68 17.11 -0.46 8.94
C ILE A 68 16.55 -1.37 10.03
N ARG A 69 17.40 -2.23 10.60
CA ARG A 69 17.00 -3.17 11.67
C ARG A 69 17.06 -2.56 13.07
N ASN A 70 17.95 -1.60 13.28
CA ASN A 70 18.08 -0.90 14.55
C ASN A 70 17.69 0.59 14.35
N PRO A 71 16.57 1.05 14.93
CA PRO A 71 16.11 2.43 14.74
C PRO A 71 16.97 3.49 15.44
N GLN A 72 17.98 3.10 16.22
CA GLN A 72 18.92 4.01 16.88
C GLN A 72 20.20 4.25 16.07
N THR A 73 20.30 3.72 14.85
CA THR A 73 21.51 3.88 14.03
C THR A 73 21.66 5.31 13.51
N PRO A 74 22.90 5.85 13.46
CA PRO A 74 23.19 7.15 12.84
C PRO A 74 22.72 7.25 11.39
N GLU A 75 22.61 6.13 10.69
CA GLU A 75 22.12 6.02 9.31
C GLU A 75 20.74 6.65 9.13
N LEU A 76 19.86 6.57 10.14
CA LEU A 76 18.52 7.21 10.09
C LEU A 76 18.55 8.73 10.17
N GLN A 77 19.69 9.32 10.55
CA GLN A 77 19.92 10.76 10.59
C GLN A 77 20.61 11.27 9.32
N SER A 78 20.98 10.37 8.39
CA SER A 78 21.54 10.76 7.10
C SER A 78 20.48 11.39 6.19
N GLU A 79 20.91 12.30 5.32
CA GLU A 79 20.08 12.89 4.26
C GLU A 79 19.43 11.82 3.36
N SER A 80 20.10 10.69 3.16
CA SER A 80 19.55 9.55 2.42
C SER A 80 18.29 8.94 3.07
N CYS A 81 18.12 9.07 4.40
CA CYS A 81 16.92 8.60 5.11
C CYS A 81 15.88 9.70 5.38
N ARG A 82 15.85 10.75 4.54
CA ARG A 82 14.80 11.79 4.59
C ARG A 82 13.39 11.19 4.67
N PHE A 83 13.11 10.13 3.93
CA PHE A 83 11.86 9.39 4.01
C PHE A 83 12.05 8.05 4.72
N THR A 84 11.22 7.81 5.72
CA THR A 84 11.19 6.53 6.45
C THR A 84 9.84 5.84 6.28
N LEU A 85 9.87 4.54 6.00
CA LEU A 85 8.68 3.69 5.99
C LEU A 85 8.62 2.90 7.29
N ARG A 86 7.48 2.99 7.96
CA ARG A 86 7.18 2.23 9.18
C ARG A 86 5.97 1.36 8.94
N TYR A 87 5.97 0.17 9.54
CA TYR A 87 4.83 -0.73 9.42
C TYR A 87 4.52 -1.52 10.69
N ASN A 88 3.25 -1.92 10.78
CA ASN A 88 2.77 -2.97 11.65
C ASN A 88 1.95 -3.96 10.83
N VAL A 89 2.12 -5.24 11.10
CA VAL A 89 1.44 -6.29 10.33
C VAL A 89 0.98 -7.43 11.22
N ILE A 90 -0.15 -8.00 10.83
CA ILE A 90 -0.79 -9.14 11.49
C ILE A 90 -1.09 -10.16 10.40
N THR A 91 -0.63 -11.38 10.57
CA THR A 91 -0.95 -12.53 9.72
C THR A 91 -2.19 -13.27 10.29
N PRO A 92 -2.97 -13.99 9.46
CA PRO A 92 -3.96 -14.94 9.95
C PRO A 92 -3.26 -16.15 10.60
N ASN A 93 -3.93 -16.78 11.58
CA ASN A 93 -3.45 -18.02 12.17
C ASN A 93 -3.36 -19.09 11.07
N GLY A 94 -2.23 -19.79 10.98
CA GLY A 94 -2.00 -20.85 10.00
C GLY A 94 -1.71 -20.37 8.56
N LEU A 95 -1.64 -19.05 8.31
CA LEU A 95 -1.33 -18.49 6.98
C LEU A 95 -0.18 -17.47 7.06
N PRO A 96 1.09 -17.92 7.22
CA PRO A 96 2.23 -17.02 7.42
C PRO A 96 2.54 -16.15 6.19
N ASN A 97 2.09 -16.56 5.00
CA ASN A 97 2.33 -15.87 3.73
C ASN A 97 1.15 -14.97 3.29
N THR A 98 0.28 -14.59 4.23
CA THR A 98 -0.87 -13.73 3.95
C THR A 98 -0.96 -12.66 5.03
N LEU A 99 -1.23 -11.42 4.63
CA LEU A 99 -1.51 -10.34 5.56
C LEU A 99 -3.00 -10.35 5.89
N ARG A 100 -3.33 -10.35 7.18
CA ARG A 100 -4.70 -10.13 7.69
C ARG A 100 -4.96 -8.65 7.87
N ARG A 101 -3.99 -7.92 8.41
CA ARG A 101 -4.01 -6.46 8.57
C ARG A 101 -2.61 -5.92 8.38
N ALA A 102 -2.50 -4.74 7.79
CA ALA A 102 -1.25 -3.99 7.76
C ALA A 102 -1.55 -2.50 7.96
N SER A 103 -0.64 -1.81 8.64
CA SER A 103 -0.62 -0.34 8.70
C SER A 103 0.75 0.09 8.22
N ILE A 104 0.81 0.90 7.18
CA ILE A 104 2.03 1.43 6.56
C ILE A 104 1.98 2.95 6.70
N ARG A 105 3.10 3.58 7.07
CA ARG A 105 3.26 5.03 7.10
C ARG A 105 4.58 5.43 6.50
N ILE A 106 4.56 6.46 5.65
CA ILE A 106 5.77 7.13 5.16
C ILE A 106 5.87 8.46 5.88
N VAL A 107 6.99 8.67 6.55
CA VAL A 107 7.31 9.88 7.32
C VAL A 107 8.49 10.58 6.66
N GLU A 108 8.30 11.84 6.31
CA GLU A 108 9.36 12.74 5.89
C GLU A 108 9.97 13.43 7.12
N SER A 109 11.29 13.40 7.23
CA SER A 109 12.05 14.18 8.21
C SER A 109 12.67 15.38 7.51
N THR A 110 12.46 16.56 8.07
CA THR A 110 12.99 17.86 7.61
C THR A 110 13.56 18.61 8.81
N GLU A 111 14.25 19.72 8.59
CA GLU A 111 14.69 20.60 9.67
C GLU A 111 13.53 21.09 10.56
N GLN A 112 12.34 21.25 9.97
CA GLN A 112 11.12 21.68 10.65
C GLN A 112 10.44 20.54 11.44
N GLY A 113 10.97 19.31 11.37
CA GLY A 113 10.45 18.15 12.08
C GLY A 113 9.96 17.03 11.16
N ARG A 114 9.10 16.16 11.71
CA ARG A 114 8.63 14.93 11.05
C ARG A 114 7.16 15.02 10.66
N THR A 115 6.87 14.77 9.39
CA THR A 115 5.50 14.83 8.85
C THR A 115 5.14 13.51 8.16
N THR A 116 3.92 13.01 8.41
CA THR A 116 3.42 11.83 7.70
C THR A 116 2.93 12.22 6.32
N VAL A 117 3.66 11.80 5.29
CA VAL A 117 3.37 12.11 3.89
C VAL A 117 2.52 11.05 3.20
N GLY A 118 2.46 9.83 3.75
CA GLY A 118 1.60 8.75 3.24
C GLY A 118 1.19 7.78 4.35
N THR A 119 -0.02 7.22 4.26
CA THR A 119 -0.54 6.21 5.19
C THR A 119 -1.46 5.24 4.46
N LEU A 120 -1.35 3.95 4.76
CA LEU A 120 -2.26 2.93 4.27
C LEU A 120 -2.62 1.97 5.39
N ASN A 121 -3.92 1.74 5.59
CA ASN A 121 -4.42 0.76 6.54
C ASN A 121 -5.20 -0.32 5.78
N PHE A 122 -4.60 -1.50 5.69
CA PHE A 122 -5.15 -2.66 5.02
C PHE A 122 -5.83 -3.61 6.00
N LYS A 123 -6.93 -4.22 5.55
CA LYS A 123 -7.60 -5.34 6.22
C LYS A 123 -8.10 -6.35 5.19
N LEU A 124 -7.75 -7.61 5.40
CA LEU A 124 -8.14 -8.74 4.55
C LEU A 124 -9.66 -8.93 4.54
N ARG A 125 -10.34 -8.36 3.55
CA ARG A 125 -11.79 -8.35 3.35
C ARG A 125 -12.12 -8.30 1.85
N GLY A 126 -13.37 -8.60 1.50
CA GLY A 126 -13.87 -8.47 0.13
C GLY A 126 -13.01 -9.23 -0.89
N GLN A 127 -12.64 -8.55 -1.97
CA GLN A 127 -11.82 -9.10 -3.07
C GLN A 127 -10.43 -9.59 -2.63
N HIS A 128 -9.89 -9.10 -1.50
CA HIS A 128 -8.61 -9.59 -0.98
C HIS A 128 -8.71 -10.98 -0.33
N ARG A 129 -9.93 -11.53 -0.12
CA ARG A 129 -10.09 -12.91 0.38
C ARG A 129 -9.47 -13.97 -0.53
N GLN A 130 -9.20 -13.65 -1.80
CA GLN A 130 -8.47 -14.55 -2.70
C GLN A 130 -7.12 -15.00 -2.13
N TYR A 131 -6.45 -14.15 -1.33
CA TYR A 131 -5.18 -14.49 -0.68
C TYR A 131 -5.31 -15.49 0.49
N ILE A 132 -6.54 -15.85 0.87
CA ILE A 132 -6.79 -16.98 1.79
C ILE A 132 -6.68 -18.29 1.03
N GLN A 133 -7.19 -18.34 -0.20
CA GLN A 133 -7.19 -19.54 -1.04
C GLN A 133 -5.83 -19.75 -1.71
N ASN A 134 -5.22 -18.66 -2.19
CA ASN A 134 -3.90 -18.66 -2.82
C ASN A 134 -2.99 -17.64 -2.12
N PRO A 135 -2.35 -18.01 -1.00
CA PRO A 135 -1.41 -17.15 -0.30
C PRO A 135 -0.28 -16.66 -1.21
N ASN A 136 -0.16 -15.33 -1.37
CA ASN A 136 0.94 -14.71 -2.10
C ASN A 136 1.27 -13.37 -1.47
N LEU A 137 2.21 -13.40 -0.54
CA LEU A 137 2.64 -12.24 0.22
C LEU A 137 3.18 -11.12 -0.67
N GLN A 138 3.98 -11.46 -1.69
CA GLN A 138 4.57 -10.46 -2.57
C GLN A 138 3.52 -9.75 -3.40
N ALA A 139 2.61 -10.49 -4.05
CA ALA A 139 1.53 -9.89 -4.84
C ALA A 139 0.61 -9.03 -3.98
N GLN A 140 0.33 -9.47 -2.75
CA GLN A 140 -0.43 -8.66 -1.81
C GLN A 140 0.33 -7.38 -1.44
N THR A 141 1.64 -7.46 -1.22
CA THR A 141 2.49 -6.29 -0.90
C THR A 141 2.56 -5.32 -2.07
N ASP A 142 2.69 -5.82 -3.30
CA ASP A 142 2.69 -5.01 -4.51
C ASP A 142 1.40 -4.17 -4.59
N ALA A 143 0.24 -4.81 -4.41
CA ALA A 143 -1.04 -4.10 -4.41
C ALA A 143 -1.15 -3.02 -3.32
N LEU A 144 -0.56 -3.26 -2.13
CA LEU A 144 -0.55 -2.25 -1.07
C LEU A 144 0.39 -1.07 -1.38
N VAL A 145 1.55 -1.34 -2.00
CA VAL A 145 2.48 -0.28 -2.40
C VAL A 145 1.90 0.52 -3.56
N ASP A 146 1.27 -0.13 -4.53
CA ASP A 146 0.55 0.53 -5.62
C ASP A 146 -0.52 1.49 -5.06
N GLU A 147 -1.31 1.04 -4.08
CA GLU A 147 -2.33 1.88 -3.45
C GLU A 147 -1.70 3.04 -2.64
N LEU A 148 -0.63 2.79 -1.89
CA LEU A 148 0.07 3.81 -1.11
C LEU A 148 0.67 4.91 -1.99
N LEU A 149 1.17 4.53 -3.16
CA LEU A 149 1.83 5.43 -4.13
C LEU A 149 0.87 5.99 -5.17
N ALA A 150 -0.33 5.44 -5.34
CA ALA A 150 -1.32 5.94 -6.27
C ALA A 150 -1.66 7.40 -5.95
N SER A 151 -1.01 8.34 -6.65
CA SER A 151 -1.50 9.71 -6.80
C SER A 151 -2.93 9.61 -7.36
N ARG A 152 -3.86 10.46 -6.91
CA ARG A 152 -5.23 10.53 -7.48
C ARG A 152 -5.20 10.79 -9.00
N ASN A 153 -4.98 9.77 -9.82
CA ASN A 153 -5.39 9.77 -11.22
C ASN A 153 -6.82 9.23 -11.37
N LYS A 154 -7.41 8.65 -10.32
CA LYS A 154 -8.81 8.20 -10.31
C LYS A 154 -9.85 9.25 -9.91
N GLN A 155 -9.49 10.54 -9.80
CA GLN A 155 -10.47 11.61 -9.55
C GLN A 155 -10.63 12.65 -10.69
N LYS A 156 -9.93 12.49 -11.82
CA LYS A 156 -10.16 13.31 -13.02
C LYS A 156 -10.90 12.58 -14.15
N GLU A 157 -11.31 11.34 -13.93
CA GLU A 157 -12.09 10.55 -14.89
C GLU A 157 -13.41 10.10 -14.25
N ASN A 158 -14.11 11.06 -13.64
CA ASN A 158 -15.53 10.99 -13.26
C ASN A 158 -15.93 12.38 -12.73
N ARG A 159 -15.97 13.36 -13.62
CA ARG A 159 -16.82 14.53 -13.45
C ARG A 159 -17.79 14.52 -14.65
N PRO A 160 -19.09 14.24 -14.46
CA PRO A 160 -20.09 14.48 -15.49
C PRO A 160 -20.16 15.96 -15.83
#